data_AF-A0A1M6KWG8-F1
#
_entry.id   AF-A0A1M6KWG8-F1
#
_cell.length_a   1.000
_cell.length_b   1.000
_cell.length_c   1.000
_cell.angle_alpha   90.00
_cell.angle_beta   90.00
_cell.angle_gamma   90.00
#
_symmetry.space_group_name_H-M   'P 1'
#
loop_
_entity.id
_entity.type
_entity.pdbx_description
1 polymer ?
#
loop_
_entity_poly.entity_id
_entity_poly.type
_entity_poly.pdbx_seq_one_letter_code
_entity_poly.pdbx_strand_id
1 'polypeptide(L)'
;MRKISALLLLLLCNIVCLQAQENRIAELEKSLEVMRTDLQQKKLLFSWTLMEKYLDACSASNKLVNIKNEPKLTYIIFELKPQELAASKEAYETAKDELKKMLNTYPEYAQLDSAYRNTAKEETRKEINVAMNNFYRRLSDENKDYRPMRDKEQKALRSYYIAAARYMLEESKNKQEVVPNGIIDYKERENILNSNAALNQLSVEIRLLENLQREVLQEYQKLKYHITPSK
;
A
#
# COMPACT_ATOMS: atom_id res chain seq x y z
N MET A 1 -73.82 -1.20 5.53
CA MET A 1 -72.91 -0.63 6.55
C MET A 1 -71.69 -1.51 6.87
N ARG A 2 -71.83 -2.82 7.21
CA ARG A 2 -70.68 -3.69 7.56
C ARG A 2 -69.58 -3.81 6.48
N LYS A 3 -69.93 -3.88 5.18
CA LYS A 3 -68.95 -3.99 4.08
C LYS A 3 -68.11 -2.72 3.87
N ILE A 4 -68.69 -1.54 4.09
CA ILE A 4 -67.99 -0.24 3.97
C ILE A 4 -66.99 -0.08 5.12
N SER A 5 -67.36 -0.50 6.34
CA SER A 5 -66.47 -0.53 7.50
C SER A 5 -65.24 -1.44 7.30
N ALA A 6 -65.42 -2.63 6.70
CA ALA A 6 -64.30 -3.54 6.44
C ALA A 6 -63.33 -3.02 5.37
N LEU A 7 -63.84 -2.39 4.31
CA LEU A 7 -63.04 -1.75 3.27
C LEU A 7 -62.22 -0.57 3.82
N LEU A 8 -62.81 0.24 4.68
CA LEU A 8 -62.13 1.37 5.32
C LEU A 8 -61.01 0.88 6.26
N LEU A 9 -61.23 -0.22 6.99
CA LEU A 9 -60.24 -0.83 7.86
C LEU A 9 -59.03 -1.39 7.08
N LEU A 10 -59.28 -2.07 5.95
CA LEU A 10 -58.24 -2.57 5.05
C LEU A 10 -57.42 -1.44 4.43
N LEU A 11 -58.09 -0.35 4.05
CA LEU A 11 -57.43 0.81 3.44
C LEU A 11 -56.53 1.53 4.46
N LEU A 12 -57.01 1.71 5.69
CA LEU A 12 -56.21 2.24 6.81
C LEU A 12 -55.01 1.33 7.13
N CYS A 13 -55.20 0.01 7.14
CA CYS A 13 -54.13 -0.95 7.39
C CYS A 13 -53.03 -0.88 6.31
N ASN A 14 -53.42 -0.79 5.03
CA ASN A 14 -52.48 -0.63 3.93
C ASN A 14 -51.68 0.67 4.03
N ILE A 15 -52.32 1.79 4.36
CA ILE A 15 -51.63 3.09 4.54
C ILE A 15 -50.60 2.99 5.67
N VAL A 16 -50.98 2.41 6.81
CA VAL A 16 -50.06 2.23 7.95
C VAL A 16 -48.88 1.34 7.58
N CYS A 17 -49.11 0.25 6.85
CA CYS A 17 -48.02 -0.64 6.38
C CYS A 17 -47.08 0.04 5.39
N LEU A 18 -47.62 0.81 4.42
CA LEU A 18 -46.84 1.59 3.46
C LEU A 18 -45.95 2.62 4.18
N GLN A 19 -46.53 3.36 5.13
CA GLN A 19 -45.80 4.36 5.89
C GLN A 19 -44.72 3.75 6.80
N ALA A 20 -44.98 2.57 7.39
CA ALA A 20 -43.97 1.84 8.15
C ALA A 20 -42.79 1.38 7.26
N GLN A 21 -43.06 0.94 6.03
CA GLN A 21 -42.03 0.56 5.06
C GLN A 21 -41.21 1.78 4.61
N GLU A 22 -41.84 2.91 4.31
CA GLU A 22 -41.16 4.15 3.96
C GLU A 22 -40.24 4.64 5.09
N ASN A 23 -40.72 4.62 6.33
CA ASN A 23 -39.92 4.96 7.50
C ASN A 23 -38.71 4.03 7.64
N ARG A 24 -38.90 2.71 7.43
CA ARG A 24 -37.81 1.74 7.51
C ARG A 24 -36.76 1.96 6.41
N ILE A 25 -37.19 2.28 5.19
CA ILE A 25 -36.26 2.61 4.09
C ILE A 25 -35.42 3.84 4.45
N ALA A 26 -36.05 4.90 4.98
CA ALA A 26 -35.35 6.11 5.40
C ALA A 26 -34.34 5.84 6.54
N GLU A 27 -34.68 4.98 7.51
CA GLU A 27 -33.75 4.54 8.55
C GLU A 27 -32.53 3.82 7.97
N LEU A 28 -32.75 2.88 7.05
CA LEU A 28 -31.69 2.11 6.40
C LEU A 28 -30.77 3.01 5.55
N GLU A 29 -31.33 3.99 4.83
CA GLU A 29 -30.54 4.98 4.08
C GLU A 29 -29.63 5.78 5.02
N LYS A 30 -30.17 6.26 6.15
CA LYS A 30 -29.38 6.97 7.15
C LYS A 30 -28.27 6.09 7.74
N SER A 31 -28.58 4.84 8.08
CA SER A 31 -27.59 3.88 8.59
C SER A 31 -26.49 3.59 7.56
N LEU A 32 -26.84 3.45 6.28
CA LEU A 32 -25.87 3.24 5.20
C LEU A 32 -24.90 4.42 5.06
N GLU A 33 -25.39 5.65 5.11
CA GLU A 33 -24.53 6.85 5.02
C GLU A 33 -23.58 6.96 6.22
N VAL A 34 -24.07 6.71 7.44
CA VAL A 34 -23.23 6.69 8.65
C VAL A 34 -22.15 5.62 8.55
N MET A 35 -22.52 4.38 8.19
CA MET A 35 -21.55 3.29 8.05
C MET A 35 -20.55 3.53 6.92
N ARG A 36 -21.00 4.10 5.79
CA ARG A 36 -20.11 4.43 4.67
C ARG A 36 -19.04 5.43 5.10
N THR A 37 -19.45 6.46 5.82
CA THR A 37 -18.55 7.51 6.32
C THR A 37 -17.56 6.94 7.33
N ASP A 38 -18.05 6.18 8.32
CA ASP A 38 -17.19 5.55 9.34
C ASP A 38 -16.21 4.55 8.72
N LEU A 39 -16.69 3.70 7.81
CA LEU A 39 -15.86 2.74 7.09
C LEU A 39 -14.77 3.43 6.25
N GLN A 40 -15.10 4.53 5.56
CA GLN A 40 -14.13 5.31 4.80
C GLN A 40 -13.04 5.88 5.72
N GLN A 41 -13.43 6.53 6.83
CA GLN A 41 -12.49 7.11 7.79
C GLN A 41 -11.57 6.04 8.40
N LYS A 42 -12.12 4.90 8.80
CA LYS A 42 -11.33 3.79 9.35
C LYS A 42 -10.39 3.18 8.31
N LYS A 43 -10.81 3.03 7.05
CA LYS A 43 -9.93 2.55 5.97
C LYS A 43 -8.76 3.48 5.72
N LEU A 44 -9.00 4.80 5.71
CA LEU A 44 -7.94 5.80 5.60
C LEU A 44 -6.96 5.66 6.75
N LEU A 45 -7.44 5.74 7.99
CA LEU A 45 -6.63 5.62 9.20
C LEU A 45 -5.82 4.32 9.21
N PHE A 46 -6.45 3.19 8.92
CA PHE A 46 -5.78 1.89 8.87
C PHE A 46 -4.65 1.88 7.85
N SER A 47 -4.92 2.34 6.62
CA SER A 47 -3.92 2.33 5.56
C SER A 47 -2.73 3.23 5.88
N TRP A 48 -2.97 4.43 6.41
CA TRP A 48 -1.94 5.38 6.76
C TRP A 48 -1.09 4.86 7.91
N THR A 49 -1.71 4.40 9.00
CA THR A 49 -0.98 3.87 10.15
C THR A 49 -0.20 2.60 9.80
N LEU A 50 -0.77 1.72 8.96
CA LEU A 50 -0.05 0.53 8.48
C LEU A 50 1.22 0.94 7.71
N MET A 51 1.11 1.92 6.81
CA MET A 51 2.26 2.42 6.05
C MET A 51 3.29 3.13 6.94
N GLU A 52 2.86 3.89 7.95
CA GLU A 52 3.77 4.53 8.91
C GLU A 52 4.58 3.49 9.68
N LYS A 53 3.92 2.48 10.27
CA LYS A 53 4.60 1.37 10.98
C LYS A 53 5.50 0.57 10.03
N TYR A 54 5.01 0.36 8.82
CA TYR A 54 5.76 0.16 7.58
C TYR A 54 7.17 0.72 7.58
N LEU A 55 7.18 2.02 7.34
CA LEU A 55 8.36 2.79 7.04
C LEU A 55 9.24 2.99 8.27
N ASP A 56 8.67 2.99 9.47
CA ASP A 56 9.41 3.02 10.73
C ASP A 56 10.23 1.73 10.92
N ALA A 57 9.62 0.56 10.65
CA ALA A 57 10.33 -0.72 10.67
C ALA A 57 11.43 -0.81 9.60
N CYS A 58 11.18 -0.24 8.41
CA CYS A 58 12.19 -0.15 7.36
C CYS A 58 13.35 0.78 7.77
N SER A 59 13.07 1.92 8.40
CA SER A 59 14.10 2.85 8.89
C SER A 59 14.95 2.23 10.02
N ALA A 60 14.33 1.43 10.90
CA ALA A 60 15.01 0.78 12.01
C ALA A 60 15.83 -0.45 11.59
N SER A 61 15.60 -0.97 10.39
CA SER A 61 16.28 -2.15 9.85
C SER A 61 17.16 -1.80 8.64
N ASN A 62 17.90 -2.78 8.13
CA ASN A 62 18.55 -2.67 6.81
C ASN A 62 17.59 -3.05 5.66
N LYS A 63 16.28 -3.01 5.94
CA LYS A 63 15.14 -3.18 5.01
C LYS A 63 15.24 -2.27 3.78
N LEU A 64 15.45 -2.78 2.56
CA LEU A 64 15.18 -2.00 1.35
C LEU A 64 13.69 -2.09 0.99
N VAL A 65 13.04 -0.94 0.77
CA VAL A 65 11.66 -0.87 0.28
C VAL A 65 11.59 -1.41 -1.14
N ASN A 66 10.68 -2.36 -1.39
CA ASN A 66 10.50 -2.95 -2.72
C ASN A 66 9.64 -2.06 -3.61
N ILE A 67 10.28 -1.16 -4.36
CA ILE A 67 9.57 -0.21 -5.23
C ILE A 67 8.89 -0.86 -6.44
N LYS A 68 9.28 -2.08 -6.83
CA LYS A 68 8.83 -2.71 -8.09
C LYS A 68 7.37 -3.14 -8.06
N ASN A 69 6.85 -3.45 -6.87
CA ASN A 69 5.48 -3.93 -6.70
C ASN A 69 4.48 -2.78 -6.51
N GLU A 70 4.94 -1.52 -6.52
CA GLU A 70 4.10 -0.35 -6.31
C GLU A 70 4.30 0.66 -7.45
N PRO A 71 3.40 0.65 -8.47
CA PRO A 71 3.50 1.52 -9.63
C PRO A 71 3.53 3.01 -9.26
N LYS A 72 2.79 3.42 -8.22
CA LYS A 72 2.77 4.82 -7.77
C LYS A 72 4.14 5.26 -7.28
N LEU A 73 4.82 4.40 -6.52
CA LEU A 73 6.17 4.67 -6.01
C LEU A 73 7.21 4.70 -7.14
N THR A 74 7.08 3.80 -8.11
CA THR A 74 7.90 3.80 -9.32
C THR A 74 7.74 5.12 -10.09
N TYR A 75 6.51 5.58 -10.29
CA TYR A 75 6.23 6.88 -10.93
C TYR A 75 6.84 8.06 -10.15
N ILE A 76 6.72 8.08 -8.82
CA ILE A 76 7.30 9.14 -7.97
C ILE A 76 8.83 9.23 -8.17
N ILE A 77 9.51 8.08 -8.18
CA ILE A 77 10.98 8.00 -8.25
C ILE A 77 11.50 8.37 -9.64
N PHE A 78 10.90 7.81 -10.69
CA PHE A 78 11.47 7.90 -12.04
C PHE A 78 10.87 9.02 -12.90
N GLU A 79 9.60 9.36 -12.70
CA GLU A 79 8.91 10.34 -13.56
C GLU A 79 8.68 11.66 -12.84
N LEU A 80 7.95 11.64 -11.71
CA LEU A 80 7.57 12.87 -11.01
C LEU A 80 8.77 13.61 -10.42
N LYS A 81 9.70 12.88 -9.77
CA LYS A 81 10.92 13.41 -9.16
C LYS A 81 10.68 14.68 -8.32
N PRO A 82 9.80 14.61 -7.30
CA PRO A 82 9.43 15.77 -6.50
C PRO A 82 10.65 16.41 -5.81
N GLN A 83 10.63 17.74 -5.67
CA GLN A 83 11.75 18.53 -5.14
C GLN A 83 12.10 18.13 -3.70
N GLU A 84 11.11 17.70 -2.92
CA GLU A 84 11.24 17.21 -1.55
C GLU A 84 12.18 16.01 -1.45
N LEU A 85 12.36 15.25 -2.54
CA LEU A 85 13.26 14.11 -2.59
C LEU A 85 14.67 14.48 -3.07
N ALA A 86 14.90 15.70 -3.57
CA ALA A 86 16.14 16.12 -4.22
C ALA A 86 17.37 15.85 -3.36
N ALA A 87 17.35 16.25 -2.08
CA ALA A 87 18.48 16.04 -1.17
C ALA A 87 18.79 14.55 -0.95
N SER A 88 17.77 13.73 -0.73
CA SER A 88 17.94 12.29 -0.53
C SER A 88 18.43 11.57 -1.80
N LYS A 89 17.95 12.02 -2.96
CA LYS A 89 18.38 11.52 -4.26
C LYS A 89 19.82 11.91 -4.55
N GLU A 90 20.20 13.16 -4.31
CA GLU A 90 21.57 13.64 -4.48
C GLU A 90 22.56 12.87 -3.60
N ALA A 91 22.20 12.63 -2.33
CA ALA A 91 23.01 11.82 -1.43
C ALA A 91 23.21 10.39 -1.97
N TYR A 92 22.15 9.77 -2.53
CA TYR A 92 22.23 8.47 -3.17
C TYR A 92 23.12 8.48 -4.42
N GLU A 93 22.87 9.41 -5.35
CA GLU A 93 23.64 9.52 -6.60
C GLU A 93 25.13 9.77 -6.32
N THR A 94 25.45 10.64 -5.34
CA THR A 94 26.83 10.90 -4.92
C THR A 94 27.51 9.63 -4.39
N ALA A 95 26.86 8.89 -3.48
CA ALA A 95 27.43 7.66 -2.93
C ALA A 95 27.57 6.55 -4.00
N LYS A 96 26.61 6.47 -4.92
CA LYS A 96 26.65 5.55 -6.06
C LYS A 96 27.82 5.87 -7.00
N ASP A 97 28.03 7.14 -7.31
CA ASP A 97 29.10 7.58 -8.20
C ASP A 97 30.48 7.43 -7.58
N GLU A 98 30.63 7.70 -6.27
CA GLU A 98 31.86 7.42 -5.52
C GLU A 98 32.21 5.92 -5.56
N LEU A 99 31.24 5.04 -5.26
CA LEU A 99 31.43 3.59 -5.32
C LEU A 99 31.80 3.15 -6.74
N LYS A 100 31.08 3.64 -7.75
CA LYS A 100 31.34 3.32 -9.16
C LYS A 100 32.73 3.78 -9.61
N LYS A 101 33.17 4.97 -9.18
CA LYS A 101 34.51 5.48 -9.47
C LYS A 101 35.59 4.57 -8.90
N MET A 102 35.41 4.08 -7.68
CA MET A 102 36.32 3.10 -7.06
C MET A 102 36.30 1.77 -7.82
N LEU A 103 35.11 1.23 -8.16
CA LEU A 103 35.00 -0.02 -8.92
C LEU A 103 35.66 0.06 -10.30
N ASN A 104 35.56 1.20 -10.97
CA ASN A 104 36.16 1.43 -12.29
C ASN A 104 37.70 1.49 -12.28
N THR A 105 38.36 1.54 -11.12
CA THR A 105 39.82 1.39 -11.06
C THR A 105 40.26 -0.05 -11.32
N TYR A 106 39.35 -1.01 -11.25
CA TYR A 106 39.59 -2.42 -11.51
C TYR A 106 39.23 -2.77 -12.96
N PRO A 107 40.21 -3.13 -13.82
CA PRO A 107 39.94 -3.51 -15.20
C PRO A 107 38.97 -4.69 -15.33
N GLU A 108 39.04 -5.64 -14.40
CA GLU A 108 38.12 -6.79 -14.33
C GLU A 108 36.66 -6.34 -14.19
N TYR A 109 36.37 -5.37 -13.31
CA TYR A 109 35.02 -4.84 -13.15
C TYR A 109 34.52 -4.16 -14.42
N ALA A 110 35.34 -3.31 -15.05
CA ALA A 110 34.95 -2.60 -16.27
C ALA A 110 34.62 -3.56 -17.43
N GLN A 111 35.39 -4.65 -17.56
CA GLN A 111 35.11 -5.71 -18.53
C GLN A 111 33.80 -6.44 -18.23
N LEU A 112 33.57 -6.83 -16.97
CA LEU A 112 32.35 -7.51 -16.55
C LEU A 112 31.09 -6.64 -16.69
N ASP A 113 31.16 -5.35 -16.31
CA ASP A 113 30.03 -4.41 -16.45
C ASP A 113 29.67 -4.17 -17.92
N SER A 114 30.68 -4.01 -18.78
CA SER A 114 30.47 -3.89 -20.23
C SER A 114 29.85 -5.16 -20.82
N ALA A 115 30.37 -6.35 -20.47
CA ALA A 115 29.83 -7.62 -20.93
C ALA A 115 28.37 -7.81 -20.50
N TYR A 116 28.04 -7.44 -19.25
CA TYR A 116 26.68 -7.52 -18.70
C TYR A 116 25.69 -6.65 -19.48
N ARG A 117 26.05 -5.40 -19.78
CA ARG A 117 25.20 -4.45 -20.51
C ARG A 117 24.95 -4.86 -21.96
N ASN A 118 25.93 -5.49 -22.58
CA ASN A 118 25.90 -5.81 -24.01
C ASN A 118 25.34 -7.20 -24.33
N THR A 119 25.06 -8.04 -23.31
CA THR A 119 24.49 -9.37 -23.55
C THR A 119 22.96 -9.40 -23.50
N ALA A 120 22.35 -9.93 -24.56
CA ALA A 120 20.92 -10.25 -24.59
C ALA A 120 20.61 -11.68 -24.11
N LYS A 121 21.63 -12.56 -24.03
CA LYS A 121 21.46 -13.98 -23.68
C LYS A 121 21.44 -14.17 -22.16
N GLU A 122 20.40 -14.83 -21.67
CA GLU A 122 20.17 -15.01 -20.23
C GLU A 122 21.19 -15.96 -19.60
N GLU A 123 21.60 -17.03 -20.29
CA GLU A 123 22.64 -17.95 -19.83
C GLU A 123 23.97 -17.22 -19.61
N THR A 124 24.41 -16.45 -20.60
CA THR A 124 25.62 -15.62 -20.51
C THR A 124 25.50 -14.57 -19.42
N ARG A 125 24.32 -13.97 -19.23
CA ARG A 125 24.07 -13.01 -18.14
C ARG A 125 24.25 -13.65 -16.76
N LYS A 126 23.79 -14.90 -16.58
CA LYS A 126 23.98 -15.66 -15.34
C LYS A 126 25.45 -15.94 -15.06
N GLU A 127 26.21 -16.35 -16.08
CA GLU A 127 27.66 -16.57 -15.95
C GLU A 127 28.41 -15.29 -15.56
N ILE A 128 28.11 -14.16 -16.22
CA ILE A 128 28.68 -12.86 -15.88
C ILE A 128 28.32 -12.46 -14.44
N ASN A 129 27.09 -12.69 -13.99
CA ASN A 129 26.70 -12.42 -12.60
C ASN A 129 27.51 -13.26 -11.60
N VAL A 130 27.79 -14.54 -11.91
CA VAL A 130 28.65 -15.37 -11.06
C VAL A 130 30.06 -14.81 -10.99
N ALA A 131 30.64 -14.41 -12.13
CA ALA A 131 31.96 -13.78 -12.18
C ALA A 131 31.99 -12.46 -11.38
N MET A 132 30.98 -11.62 -11.55
CA MET A 132 30.83 -10.36 -10.81
C MET A 132 30.71 -10.57 -9.30
N ASN A 133 29.95 -11.57 -8.85
CA ASN A 133 29.84 -11.93 -7.44
C ASN A 133 31.18 -12.39 -6.85
N ASN A 134 31.94 -13.19 -7.60
CA ASN A 134 33.28 -13.60 -7.20
C ASN A 134 34.23 -12.40 -7.09
N PHE A 135 34.19 -11.48 -8.06
CA PHE A 135 34.94 -10.22 -8.01
C PHE A 135 34.61 -9.42 -6.76
N TYR A 136 33.33 -9.16 -6.46
CA TYR A 136 32.94 -8.40 -5.27
C TYR A 136 33.36 -9.09 -3.97
N ARG A 137 33.32 -10.42 -3.91
CA ARG A 137 33.78 -11.18 -2.74
C ARG A 137 35.28 -10.98 -2.50
N ARG A 138 36.12 -11.11 -3.53
CA ARG A 138 37.56 -10.84 -3.42
C ARG A 138 37.85 -9.39 -3.07
N LEU A 139 37.20 -8.45 -3.77
CA LEU A 139 37.35 -7.02 -3.52
C LEU A 139 37.03 -6.66 -2.07
N SER A 140 36.05 -7.35 -1.49
CA SER A 140 35.66 -7.17 -0.11
C SER A 140 36.73 -7.56 0.91
N ASP A 141 37.66 -8.44 0.55
CA ASP A 141 38.76 -8.87 1.40
C ASP A 141 40.04 -8.06 1.10
N GLU A 142 40.24 -7.70 -0.17
CA GLU A 142 41.44 -7.01 -0.66
C GLU A 142 41.39 -5.49 -0.47
N ASN A 143 40.22 -4.87 -0.55
CA ASN A 143 40.05 -3.42 -0.42
C ASN A 143 39.18 -3.07 0.79
N LYS A 144 39.83 -2.58 1.85
CA LYS A 144 39.19 -2.17 3.10
C LYS A 144 38.15 -1.05 2.93
N ASP A 145 38.25 -0.24 1.87
CA ASP A 145 37.35 0.89 1.61
C ASP A 145 36.08 0.45 0.87
N TYR A 146 36.08 -0.72 0.22
CA TYR A 146 34.92 -1.21 -0.54
C TYR A 146 33.68 -1.40 0.34
N ARG A 147 33.81 -2.13 1.47
CA ARG A 147 32.67 -2.38 2.37
C ARG A 147 32.04 -1.07 2.88
N PRO A 148 32.82 -0.13 3.46
CA PRO A 148 32.28 1.17 3.86
C PRO A 148 31.59 1.95 2.72
N MET A 149 32.17 1.98 1.52
CA MET A 149 31.57 2.66 0.37
C MET A 149 30.26 2.00 -0.06
N ARG A 150 30.22 0.66 -0.07
CA ARG A 150 29.00 -0.08 -0.39
C ARG A 150 27.91 0.14 0.66
N ASP A 151 28.27 0.14 1.94
CA ASP A 151 27.34 0.40 3.02
C ASP A 151 26.79 1.83 2.97
N LYS A 152 27.63 2.82 2.63
CA LYS A 152 27.23 4.22 2.39
C LYS A 152 26.22 4.32 1.25
N GLU A 153 26.49 3.71 0.10
CA GLU A 153 25.58 3.68 -1.06
C GLU A 153 24.25 3.02 -0.71
N GLN A 154 24.28 1.84 -0.08
CA GLN A 154 23.08 1.11 0.29
C GLN A 154 22.25 1.86 1.34
N LYS A 155 22.89 2.53 2.30
CA LYS A 155 22.21 3.38 3.28
C LYS A 155 21.52 4.56 2.60
N ALA A 156 22.22 5.24 1.69
CA ALA A 156 21.64 6.37 0.95
C ALA A 156 20.47 5.94 0.05
N LEU A 157 20.58 4.79 -0.62
CA LEU A 157 19.50 4.19 -1.41
C LEU A 157 18.27 3.89 -0.55
N ARG A 158 18.46 3.25 0.61
CA ARG A 158 17.36 2.98 1.56
C ARG A 158 16.69 4.26 2.01
N SER A 159 17.47 5.27 2.41
CA SER A 159 16.93 6.57 2.80
C SER A 159 16.13 7.24 1.68
N TYR A 160 16.62 7.19 0.44
CA TYR A 160 15.89 7.74 -0.71
C TYR A 160 14.56 7.02 -0.95
N TYR A 161 14.54 5.68 -0.93
CA TYR A 161 13.30 4.93 -1.15
C TYR A 161 12.29 5.08 -0.01
N ILE A 162 12.75 5.15 1.24
CA ILE A 162 11.89 5.46 2.38
C ILE A 162 11.31 6.87 2.23
N ALA A 163 12.12 7.86 1.84
CA ALA A 163 11.65 9.22 1.61
C ALA A 163 10.59 9.26 0.50
N ALA A 164 10.79 8.54 -0.61
CA ALA A 164 9.81 8.43 -1.69
C ALA A 164 8.49 7.77 -1.23
N ALA A 165 8.56 6.73 -0.40
CA ALA A 165 7.37 6.09 0.16
C ALA A 165 6.65 6.99 1.19
N ARG A 166 7.39 7.79 1.97
CA ARG A 166 6.80 8.82 2.85
C ARG A 166 6.11 9.92 2.04
N TYR A 167 6.72 10.37 0.94
CA TYR A 167 6.07 11.30 0.02
C TYR A 167 4.74 10.74 -0.51
N MET A 168 4.74 9.47 -0.96
CA MET A 168 3.52 8.79 -1.42
C MET A 168 2.42 8.76 -0.34
N LEU A 169 2.80 8.49 0.91
CA LEU A 169 1.89 8.48 2.07
C LEU A 169 1.29 9.87 2.31
N GLU A 170 2.11 10.91 2.38
CA GLU A 170 1.64 12.27 2.64
C GLU A 170 0.76 12.80 1.50
N GLU A 171 1.08 12.47 0.25
CA GLU A 171 0.22 12.79 -0.90
C GLU A 171 -1.16 12.10 -0.76
N SER A 172 -1.19 10.82 -0.37
CA SER A 172 -2.44 10.09 -0.13
C SER A 172 -3.24 10.68 1.05
N LYS A 173 -2.59 11.11 2.14
CA LYS A 173 -3.26 11.81 3.25
C LYS A 173 -3.88 13.13 2.80
N ASN A 174 -3.14 13.92 2.02
CA ASN A 174 -3.62 15.21 1.50
C ASN A 174 -4.84 15.04 0.58
N LYS A 175 -4.89 13.94 -0.19
CA LYS A 175 -6.02 13.60 -1.07
C LYS A 175 -7.16 12.88 -0.37
N GLN A 176 -7.04 12.56 0.92
CA GLN A 176 -7.98 11.71 1.67
C GLN A 176 -8.19 10.35 0.98
N GLU A 177 -7.10 9.75 0.52
CA GLU A 177 -7.07 8.47 -0.18
C GLU A 177 -6.36 7.39 0.64
N VAL A 178 -6.81 6.15 0.46
CA VAL A 178 -6.13 4.96 0.98
C VAL A 178 -4.76 4.89 0.32
N VAL A 179 -3.70 4.79 1.12
CA VAL A 179 -2.34 4.67 0.57
C VAL A 179 -2.16 3.28 -0.07
N PRO A 180 -1.65 3.20 -1.31
CA PRO A 180 -1.26 1.92 -1.90
C PRO A 180 -0.22 1.21 -1.04
N ASN A 181 -0.43 -0.09 -0.80
CA ASN A 181 0.40 -0.89 0.11
C ASN A 181 1.14 -2.04 -0.60
N GLY A 182 1.34 -1.97 -1.92
CA GLY A 182 2.01 -3.02 -2.69
C GLY A 182 3.47 -3.29 -2.26
N ILE A 183 4.06 -2.37 -1.50
CA ILE A 183 5.39 -2.52 -0.91
C ILE A 183 5.43 -3.33 0.38
N ILE A 184 4.28 -3.57 1.02
CA ILE A 184 4.16 -4.30 2.30
C ILE A 184 3.75 -5.72 1.99
N ASP A 185 4.62 -6.70 2.25
CA ASP A 185 4.27 -8.09 2.05
C ASP A 185 3.30 -8.61 3.14
N TYR A 186 2.72 -9.78 2.89
CA TYR A 186 1.75 -10.38 3.81
C TYR A 186 2.34 -10.61 5.21
N LYS A 187 3.56 -11.15 5.29
CA LYS A 187 4.22 -11.50 6.56
C LYS A 187 4.54 -10.24 7.36
N GLU A 188 4.95 -9.18 6.69
CA GLU A 188 5.21 -7.89 7.30
C GLU A 188 3.94 -7.27 7.84
N ARG A 189 2.87 -7.27 7.05
CA ARG A 189 1.57 -6.81 7.50
C ARG A 189 1.14 -7.58 8.75
N GLU A 190 1.24 -8.90 8.75
CA GLU A 190 0.90 -9.75 9.89
C GLU A 190 1.75 -9.42 11.11
N ASN A 191 3.07 -9.30 10.96
CA ASN A 191 3.97 -8.91 12.06
C ASN A 191 3.59 -7.56 12.66
N ILE A 192 3.28 -6.57 11.81
CA ILE A 192 2.86 -5.23 12.26
C ILE A 192 1.55 -5.31 13.04
N LEU A 193 0.55 -6.03 12.53
CA LEU A 193 -0.74 -6.21 13.22
C LEU A 193 -0.58 -6.93 14.56
N ASN A 194 0.22 -8.01 14.60
CA ASN A 194 0.47 -8.77 15.82
C ASN A 194 1.21 -7.94 16.89
N SER A 195 2.05 -7.01 16.47
CA SER A 195 2.76 -6.09 17.37
C SER A 195 1.98 -4.83 17.74
N ASN A 196 0.84 -4.56 17.11
CA ASN A 196 0.05 -3.33 17.29
C ASN A 196 -1.44 -3.66 17.49
N ALA A 197 -1.83 -3.82 18.76
CA ALA A 197 -3.20 -4.18 19.14
C ALA A 197 -4.26 -3.19 18.62
N ALA A 198 -3.98 -1.88 18.64
CA ALA A 198 -4.91 -0.87 18.16
C ALA A 198 -5.13 -0.95 16.65
N LEU A 199 -4.07 -1.15 15.87
CA LEU A 199 -4.17 -1.32 14.41
C LEU A 199 -4.85 -2.64 14.04
N ASN A 200 -4.59 -3.70 14.80
CA ASN A 200 -5.28 -4.98 14.63
C ASN A 200 -6.79 -4.86 14.93
N GLN A 201 -7.15 -4.20 16.03
CA GLN A 201 -8.53 -3.90 16.36
C GLN A 201 -9.21 -3.10 15.24
N LEU A 202 -8.55 -2.07 14.72
CA LEU A 202 -9.07 -1.28 13.59
C LEU A 202 -9.32 -2.15 12.35
N SER A 203 -8.43 -3.11 12.06
CA SER A 203 -8.65 -4.08 10.98
C SER A 203 -9.89 -4.95 11.21
N VAL A 204 -10.15 -5.35 12.45
CA VAL A 204 -11.33 -6.15 12.80
C VAL A 204 -12.60 -5.31 12.67
N GLU A 205 -12.59 -4.06 13.17
CA GLU A 205 -13.70 -3.13 13.07
C GLU A 205 -14.09 -2.86 11.61
N ILE A 206 -13.10 -2.62 10.73
CA ILE A 206 -13.33 -2.45 9.29
C ILE A 206 -14.08 -3.66 8.72
N ARG A 207 -13.63 -4.88 9.02
CA ARG A 207 -14.27 -6.11 8.54
C ARG A 207 -15.70 -6.25 9.05
N LEU A 208 -15.95 -5.92 10.32
CA LEU A 208 -17.29 -5.96 10.91
C LEU A 208 -18.23 -4.93 10.25
N LEU A 209 -17.75 -3.71 10.02
CA LEU A 209 -18.51 -2.66 9.33
C LEU A 209 -18.79 -3.01 7.87
N GLU A 210 -17.86 -3.65 7.16
CA GLU A 210 -18.09 -4.14 5.80
C GLU A 210 -19.18 -5.22 5.77
N ASN A 211 -19.18 -6.13 6.74
CA ASN A 211 -20.25 -7.13 6.88
C ASN A 211 -21.60 -6.46 7.15
N LEU A 212 -21.66 -5.57 8.13
CA LEU A 212 -22.88 -4.86 8.50
C LEU A 212 -23.42 -4.01 7.34
N GLN A 213 -22.54 -3.28 6.64
CA GLN A 213 -22.91 -2.50 5.46
C GLN A 213 -23.54 -3.38 4.38
N ARG A 214 -22.99 -4.58 4.14
CA ARG A 214 -23.57 -5.54 3.18
C ARG A 214 -24.95 -6.01 3.60
N GLU A 215 -25.12 -6.36 4.87
CA GLU A 215 -26.42 -6.82 5.40
C GLU A 215 -27.50 -5.74 5.29
N VAL A 216 -27.18 -4.51 5.72
CA VAL A 216 -28.11 -3.36 5.63
C VAL A 216 -28.42 -3.02 4.18
N LEU A 217 -27.43 -3.06 3.28
CA LEU A 217 -27.65 -2.83 1.85
C LEU A 217 -28.58 -3.87 1.24
N GLN A 218 -28.45 -5.14 1.64
CA GLN A 218 -29.36 -6.20 1.20
C GLN A 218 -30.79 -5.98 1.71
N GLU A 219 -30.98 -5.58 2.97
CA GLU A 219 -32.30 -5.25 3.52
C GLU A 219 -32.92 -4.07 2.77
N TYR A 220 -32.15 -3.02 2.55
CA TYR A 220 -32.55 -1.85 1.78
C TYR A 220 -33.00 -2.22 0.36
N GLN A 221 -32.23 -3.04 -0.35
CA GLN A 221 -32.57 -3.46 -1.71
C GLN A 221 -33.85 -4.31 -1.77
N LYS A 222 -34.06 -5.19 -0.78
CA LYS A 222 -35.30 -5.97 -0.66
C LYS A 222 -36.51 -5.09 -0.43
N LEU A 223 -36.40 -4.09 0.44
CA LEU A 223 -37.53 -3.21 0.80
C LEU A 223 -37.83 -2.17 -0.27
N LYS A 224 -36.81 -1.56 -0.88
CA LYS A 224 -36.98 -0.46 -1.84
C LYS A 224 -37.23 -0.94 -3.28
N TYR A 225 -36.55 -2.01 -3.69
CA TYR A 225 -36.58 -2.47 -5.08
C TYR A 225 -37.25 -3.83 -5.24
N HIS A 226 -37.70 -4.47 -4.15
CA HIS A 226 -38.26 -5.82 -4.17
C HIS A 226 -37.31 -6.88 -4.77
N ILE A 227 -36.00 -6.61 -4.72
CA ILE A 227 -34.96 -7.52 -5.22
C ILE A 227 -34.68 -8.56 -4.14
N THR A 228 -34.92 -9.82 -4.47
CA THR A 228 -34.40 -10.94 -3.67
C THR A 228 -33.04 -11.37 -4.23
N PRO A 229 -32.00 -11.52 -3.40
CA PRO A 229 -30.69 -11.98 -3.89
C PRO A 229 -30.85 -13.35 -4.57
N SER A 230 -30.23 -13.55 -5.73
CA SER A 230 -30.15 -14.91 -6.30
C SER A 230 -29.38 -15.79 -5.32
N LYS A 231 -29.94 -16.96 -5.02
CA LYS A 231 -29.26 -17.99 -4.22
C LYS A 231 -27.95 -18.42 -4.84
#